data_AF-A0A969MS58-F1
#
_entry.id   AF-A0A969MS58-F1
#
_cell.length_a   1.000
_cell.length_b   1.000
_cell.length_c   1.000
_cell.angle_alpha   90.00
_cell.angle_beta   90.00
_cell.angle_gamma   90.00
#
_symmetry.space_group_name_H-M   'P 1'
#
loop_
_entity.id
_entity.type
_entity.pdbx_description
1 polymer ?
#
loop_
_entity_poly.entity_id
_entity_poly.type
_entity_poly.pdbx_seq_one_letter_code
_entity_poly.pdbx_strand_id
1 'polypeptide(L)' 'MDNGLCKEQARFVLPEGMMTKFYMTMDLRNWSHFLKLRLGKDAQKEVQYIAEQVRDILNQKFPISMKYLMESK' A
#
# COMPACT_ATOMS: atom_id res chain seq x y z
N MET A 1 22.58 -5.80 -21.55
CA MET A 1 21.28 -6.15 -22.18
C MET A 1 21.60 -6.43 -23.64
N ASP A 2 22.16 -7.61 -23.92
CA ASP A 2 22.99 -7.80 -25.12
C ASP A 2 22.44 -8.86 -26.10
N ASN A 3 21.28 -9.44 -25.80
CA ASN A 3 20.66 -10.51 -26.63
C ASN A 3 19.44 -10.05 -27.45
N GLY A 4 19.18 -8.74 -27.58
CA GLY A 4 18.06 -8.23 -28.40
C GLY A 4 16.65 -8.57 -27.90
N LEU A 5 16.52 -9.13 -26.69
CA LEU A 5 15.22 -9.45 -26.06
C LEU A 5 14.44 -8.20 -25.68
N CYS A 6 13.11 -8.23 -25.83
CA CYS A 6 12.26 -7.14 -25.38
C CYS A 6 12.26 -7.01 -23.85
N LYS A 7 11.97 -5.80 -23.36
CA LYS A 7 12.06 -5.48 -21.93
C LYS A 7 11.06 -6.27 -21.09
N GLU A 8 9.90 -6.55 -21.66
CA GLU A 8 8.82 -7.32 -21.05
C GLU A 8 9.25 -8.77 -20.80
N GLN A 9 9.94 -9.38 -21.77
CA GLN A 9 10.49 -10.73 -21.63
C GLN A 9 11.69 -10.77 -20.66
N ALA A 10 12.54 -9.75 -20.67
CA ALA A 10 13.64 -9.67 -19.72
C ALA A 10 13.17 -9.53 -18.27
N ARG A 11 11.95 -9.01 -18.03
CA ARG A 11 11.41 -8.80 -16.68
C ARG A 11 11.05 -10.11 -15.95
N PHE A 12 10.85 -11.22 -16.65
CA PHE A 12 10.45 -12.50 -16.04
C PHE A 12 11.47 -13.05 -15.05
N VAL A 13 12.75 -12.70 -15.18
CA VAL A 13 13.82 -13.18 -14.28
C VAL A 13 14.11 -12.21 -13.13
N LEU A 14 13.46 -11.04 -13.09
CA LEU A 14 13.70 -10.07 -12.03
C LEU A 14 13.05 -10.54 -10.72
N PRO A 15 13.72 -10.34 -9.57
CA PRO A 15 13.17 -10.71 -8.28
C PRO A 15 11.96 -9.84 -7.93
N GLU A 16 11.05 -10.39 -7.13
CA GLU A 16 9.82 -9.71 -6.68
C GLU A 16 10.12 -8.46 -5.84
N GLY A 17 11.23 -8.46 -5.09
CA GLY A 17 11.70 -7.33 -4.29
C GLY A 17 12.22 -6.13 -5.09
N MET A 18 12.08 -6.11 -6.42
CA MET A 18 12.44 -4.96 -7.23
C MET A 18 11.51 -3.78 -6.94
N MET A 19 12.09 -2.62 -6.64
CA MET A 19 11.32 -1.41 -6.37
C MET A 19 10.48 -0.99 -7.59
N THR A 20 9.19 -0.76 -7.35
CA THR A 20 8.23 -0.25 -8.34
C THR A 20 7.59 1.04 -7.81
N LYS A 21 7.07 1.85 -8.73
CA LYS A 21 6.35 3.10 -8.41
C LYS A 21 5.00 3.06 -9.10
N PHE A 22 3.95 3.37 -8.36
CA PHE A 22 2.59 3.50 -8.88
C PHE A 22 1.86 4.60 -8.12
N TYR A 23 0.81 5.14 -8.74
CA TYR A 23 -0.10 6.07 -8.10
C TYR A 23 -1.32 5.31 -7.59
N MET A 24 -1.78 5.65 -6.38
CA MET A 24 -2.95 5.02 -5.76
C MET A 24 -3.89 6.11 -5.24
N THR A 25 -5.15 6.04 -5.66
CA THR A 25 -6.20 6.96 -5.26
C THR A 25 -7.37 6.17 -4.69
N MET A 26 -7.85 6.56 -3.51
CA MET A 26 -9.03 5.98 -2.87
C MET A 26 -9.77 7.07 -2.09
N ASP A 27 -11.07 6.87 -1.88
CA ASP A 27 -11.84 7.65 -0.91
C ASP A 27 -11.49 7.25 0.54
N LEU A 28 -11.96 8.06 1.50
CA LEU A 28 -11.63 7.87 2.91
C LEU A 28 -12.15 6.56 3.51
N ARG A 29 -13.30 6.04 3.03
CA ARG A 29 -13.86 4.76 3.49
C ARG A 29 -13.02 3.58 2.98
N ASN A 30 -12.58 3.65 1.73
CA ASN A 30 -11.70 2.65 1.15
C ASN A 30 -10.32 2.67 1.79
N TRP A 31 -9.80 3.86 2.15
CA TRP A 31 -8.59 3.97 2.97
C TRP A 31 -8.75 3.34 4.35
N SER A 32 -9.86 3.58 5.05
CA SER A 32 -10.06 2.95 6.37
C SER A 32 -10.17 1.43 6.26
N HIS A 33 -10.86 0.91 5.24
CA HIS A 33 -10.90 -0.54 4.98
C HIS A 33 -9.52 -1.12 4.65
N PHE A 34 -8.76 -0.45 3.78
CA PHE A 34 -7.38 -0.82 3.46
C PHE A 34 -6.51 -0.90 4.73
N LEU A 35 -6.58 0.11 5.60
CA LEU A 35 -5.82 0.15 6.84
C LEU A 35 -6.20 -0.99 7.79
N LYS A 36 -7.49 -1.32 7.94
CA LYS A 36 -7.94 -2.45 8.77
C LYS A 36 -7.34 -3.78 8.32
N LEU A 37 -7.23 -4.00 7.01
CA LEU A 37 -6.64 -5.21 6.46
C LEU A 37 -5.10 -5.20 6.55
N ARG A 38 -4.47 -4.08 6.19
CA ARG A 38 -3.01 -4.01 6.02
C ARG A 38 -2.25 -3.73 7.31
N LEU A 39 -2.90 -3.27 8.38
CA LEU A 39 -2.34 -3.21 9.72
C LEU A 39 -2.63 -4.47 10.55
N GLY A 40 -3.36 -5.45 9.98
CA GLY A 40 -3.59 -6.74 10.62
C GLY A 40 -2.28 -7.53 10.77
N LYS A 41 -2.18 -8.36 11.81
CA LYS A 41 -0.98 -9.16 12.12
C LYS A 41 -0.62 -10.16 11.01
N ASP A 42 -1.62 -10.59 10.24
CA ASP A 42 -1.47 -11.54 9.14
C ASP A 42 -0.98 -10.88 7.85
N ALA A 43 -0.93 -9.55 7.80
CA ALA A 43 -0.41 -8.82 6.64
C ALA A 43 1.13 -8.89 6.58
N GLN A 44 1.67 -8.82 5.37
CA GLN A 44 3.10 -8.74 5.15
C GLN A 44 3.69 -7.44 5.74
N LYS A 45 4.91 -7.48 6.29
CA LYS A 45 5.53 -6.34 6.96
C LYS A 45 5.76 -5.14 6.03
N GLU A 46 6.11 -5.40 4.78
CA GLU A 46 6.39 -4.36 3.78
C GLU A 46 5.14 -3.52 3.49
N VAL A 47 3.96 -4.15 3.41
CA VAL A 47 2.71 -3.41 3.20
C VAL A 47 2.22 -2.72 4.48
N GLN A 48 2.50 -3.29 5.66
CA GLN A 48 2.22 -2.63 6.95
C GLN A 48 2.95 -1.29 7.06
N TYR A 49 4.24 -1.23 6.69
CA TYR A 49 5.02 0.01 6.72
C TYR A 49 4.42 1.13 5.84
N ILE A 50 3.87 0.77 4.69
CA ILE A 50 3.16 1.73 3.82
C ILE A 50 1.83 2.14 4.48
N ALA A 51 1.10 1.19 5.03
CA ALA A 51 -0.18 1.45 5.69
C ALA A 51 -0.03 2.37 6.92
N GLU A 52 1.04 2.24 7.70
CA GLU A 52 1.33 3.13 8.84
C GLU A 52 1.54 4.57 8.39
N GLN A 53 2.36 4.81 7.36
CA GLN A 53 2.58 6.15 6.81
C GLN A 53 1.28 6.77 6.29
N VAL A 54 0.46 5.98 5.60
CA VAL A 54 -0.86 6.43 5.13
C VAL A 54 -1.76 6.78 6.30
N ARG A 55 -1.83 5.93 7.33
CA ARG A 55 -2.63 6.18 8.54
C ARG A 55 -2.23 7.49 9.21
N ASP A 56 -0.94 7.77 9.32
CA ASP A 56 -0.46 8.99 9.96
C ASP A 56 -0.86 10.24 9.18
N ILE A 57 -0.75 10.21 7.85
CA ILE A 57 -1.22 11.30 6.97
C ILE A 57 -2.75 11.50 7.10
N LEU A 58 -3.51 10.42 7.12
CA LEU A 58 -4.97 10.48 7.22
C LEU A 58 -5.43 10.96 8.60
N ASN A 59 -4.76 10.54 9.67
CA ASN A 59 -5.04 11.03 11.02
C ASN A 59 -4.74 12.52 11.16
N GLN A 60 -3.70 13.02 10.48
CA GLN A 60 -3.40 14.45 10.45
C GLN A 60 -4.45 15.26 9.67
N LYS A 61 -4.92 14.75 8.52
CA LYS A 61 -5.86 15.48 7.65
C LYS A 61 -7.33 15.35 8.07
N PHE A 62 -7.72 14.19 8.57
CA PHE A 62 -9.12 13.84 8.88
C PHE A 62 -9.27 13.21 10.28
N PRO A 63 -8.81 13.88 11.35
CA PRO A 63 -8.70 13.30 12.69
C PRO A 63 -10.03 12.77 13.24
N ILE A 64 -11.12 13.52 13.04
CA ILE A 64 -12.45 13.15 13.53
C ILE A 64 -12.99 11.94 12.76
N SER A 65 -12.97 11.99 11.42
CA SER A 65 -13.47 10.90 10.59
C SER A 65 -12.68 9.61 10.79
N MET A 66 -11.35 9.69 10.87
CA MET A 66 -10.49 8.53 11.07
C MET A 66 -10.72 7.85 12.42
N LYS A 67 -10.95 8.62 13.49
CA LYS A 67 -11.31 8.08 14.80
C LYS A 67 -12.50 7.11 14.70
N TYR A 68 -13.61 7.58 14.13
CA TYR A 68 -14.83 6.76 14.04
C TYR A 68 -14.75 5.65 12.98
N LEU A 69 -14.07 5.90 11.85
CA LEU A 69 -13.93 4.89 10.79
C LEU A 69 -13.08 3.69 11.22
N MET A 70 -12.06 3.92 12.05
CA MET A 70 -11.19 2.87 12.56
C MET A 70 -11.81 2.12 13.75
N GLU A 71 -12.66 2.77 14.54
CA GLU A 71 -13.38 2.14 15.67
C GLU A 71 -14.54 1.23 15.23
N SER A 72 -15.13 1.46 14.05
CA SER A 72 -16.22 0.62 13.55
C SER A 72 -15.76 -0.83 13.37
N LYS A 73 -16.41 -1.74 14.09
CA LYS A 73 -16.39 -3.18 13.77
C LYS A 73 -16.93 -3.43 12.37
#